data_AF-A0A7Y2A2T0-F1
#
_entry.id   AF-A0A7Y2A2T0-F1
#
_cell.length_a   1.000
_cell.length_b   1.000
_cell.length_c   1.000
_cell.angle_alpha   90.00
_cell.angle_beta   90.00
_cell.angle_gamma   90.00
#
_symmetry.space_group_name_H-M   'P 1'
#
loop_
_entity.id
_entity.type
_entity.pdbx_description
1 polymer ?
#
loop_
_entity_poly.entity_id
_entity_poly.type
_entity_poly.pdbx_seq_one_letter_code
_entity_poly.pdbx_strand_id
1 'polypeptide(L)'
;MIAHEVNFDGLVGPTHHYGGLGRGNLPSQAHGGSVARPRDAALQGLAKMRFLLGLGLRQGLLLPHERPHMPTLRALGFEGTDAGIIDRVAKEAPGLLSAVSSASAMWTANAATVTPSFDSADGRTHLTPANLVAHLHRSIEAAGTLAQFRVAFSDRDHFAVHDPLPATTQFGDEGAANHSRLTAGLHGDPGVGFFVHGPATSGAFPSRQAALASHTLASTHGVDRAVHATQSRTAVDAGVFHNDVIAVADRDLLLVHEDAYEDLPAVTDGLRDA
;
A
#
# COMPACT_ATOMS: atom_id res chain seq x y z
N MET A 1 23.38 -5.48 -16.11
CA MET A 1 22.27 -4.67 -16.67
C MET A 1 22.11 -3.46 -15.77
N ILE A 2 21.85 -2.26 -16.30
CA ILE A 2 21.57 -1.10 -15.43
C ILE A 2 20.06 -1.07 -15.17
N ALA A 3 19.65 -1.31 -13.92
CA ALA A 3 18.28 -1.10 -13.47
C ALA A 3 18.20 0.18 -12.65
N HIS A 4 17.01 0.79 -12.63
CA HIS A 4 16.74 1.99 -11.85
C HIS A 4 15.45 1.79 -11.07
N GLU A 5 15.44 2.30 -9.85
CA GLU A 5 14.19 2.48 -9.12
C GLU A 5 13.34 3.57 -9.80
N VAL A 6 12.04 3.30 -9.91
CA VAL A 6 11.05 4.22 -10.48
C VAL A 6 9.95 4.42 -9.45
N ASN A 7 9.76 5.66 -9.02
CA ASN A 7 8.70 6.03 -8.09
C ASN A 7 7.36 6.10 -8.83
N PHE A 8 6.33 5.40 -8.39
CA PHE A 8 4.97 5.55 -8.91
C PHE A 8 4.08 6.25 -7.88
N ASP A 9 3.79 7.52 -8.13
CA ASP A 9 3.01 8.38 -7.24
C ASP A 9 1.52 8.34 -7.56
N GLY A 10 0.67 8.44 -6.55
CA GLY A 10 -0.78 8.56 -6.75
C GLY A 10 -1.20 10.01 -6.97
N LEU A 11 -1.88 10.30 -8.07
CA LEU A 11 -2.55 11.59 -8.24
C LEU A 11 -3.75 11.66 -7.27
N VAL A 12 -3.78 12.68 -6.42
CA VAL A 12 -4.87 12.90 -5.45
C VAL A 12 -6.20 13.09 -6.18
N GLY A 13 -7.20 12.29 -5.80
CA GLY A 13 -8.54 12.33 -6.39
C GLY A 13 -9.37 13.56 -5.99
N PRO A 14 -10.36 13.95 -6.80
CA PRO A 14 -11.18 15.14 -6.57
C PRO A 14 -12.09 15.04 -5.33
N THR A 15 -12.34 13.82 -4.83
CA THR A 15 -13.13 13.55 -3.63
C THR A 15 -12.30 13.51 -2.34
N HIS A 16 -11.05 13.98 -2.38
CA HIS A 16 -10.18 14.04 -1.21
C HIS A 16 -10.87 14.79 -0.06
N HIS A 17 -11.02 14.11 1.08
CA HIS A 17 -11.64 14.66 2.28
C HIS A 17 -11.09 13.95 3.53
N TYR A 18 -11.28 14.57 4.69
CA TYR A 18 -10.86 13.99 5.98
C TYR A 18 -12.02 13.19 6.59
N GLY A 19 -12.14 11.91 6.23
CA GLY A 19 -13.23 11.05 6.68
C GLY A 19 -13.05 10.42 8.07
N GLY A 20 -11.86 10.50 8.69
CA GLY A 20 -11.62 9.86 9.99
C GLY A 20 -11.61 8.32 9.98
N LEU A 21 -11.42 7.71 8.80
CA LEU A 21 -11.79 6.31 8.56
C LEU A 21 -10.71 5.29 8.99
N GLY A 22 -9.46 5.70 9.14
CA GLY A 22 -8.35 4.79 9.45
C GLY A 22 -8.18 4.55 10.95
N ARG A 23 -8.74 3.47 11.49
CA ARG A 23 -8.47 3.06 12.88
C ARG A 23 -6.98 2.75 13.08
N GLY A 24 -6.36 3.35 14.09
CA GLY A 24 -4.91 3.27 14.36
C GLY A 24 -4.05 4.24 13.55
N ASN A 25 -4.64 4.97 12.59
CA ASN A 25 -3.98 6.11 11.97
C ASN A 25 -4.38 7.38 12.75
N LEU A 26 -3.54 7.78 13.71
CA LEU A 26 -3.82 8.92 14.59
C LEU A 26 -4.06 10.23 13.81
N PRO A 27 -3.27 10.59 12.78
CA PRO A 27 -3.58 11.74 11.93
C PRO A 27 -4.97 11.68 11.27
N SER A 28 -5.37 10.52 10.74
CA SER A 28 -6.70 10.33 10.15
C SER A 28 -7.79 10.61 11.18
N GLN A 29 -7.67 10.04 12.38
CA GLN A 29 -8.66 10.19 13.45
C GLN A 29 -8.73 11.65 13.95
N ALA A 30 -7.59 12.29 14.15
CA ALA A 30 -7.51 13.66 14.68
C ALA A 30 -8.11 14.72 13.73
N HIS A 31 -8.04 14.50 12.42
CA HIS A 31 -8.51 15.47 11.42
C HIS A 31 -9.89 15.14 10.84
N GLY A 32 -10.53 14.04 11.28
CA GLY A 32 -11.86 13.64 10.80
C GLY A 32 -12.89 14.77 10.87
N GLY A 33 -13.58 15.03 9.75
CA GLY A 33 -14.56 16.12 9.61
C GLY A 33 -13.97 17.49 9.27
N SER A 34 -12.65 17.63 9.18
CA SER A 34 -12.01 18.88 8.76
C SER A 34 -12.28 19.21 7.28
N VAL A 35 -12.19 20.49 6.92
CA VAL A 35 -12.32 20.95 5.53
C VAL A 35 -11.07 20.58 4.73
N ALA A 36 -11.24 19.83 3.65
CA ALA A 36 -10.16 19.47 2.74
C ALA A 36 -10.09 20.40 1.52
N ARG A 37 -8.95 20.40 0.84
CA ARG A 37 -8.68 21.17 -0.39
C ARG A 37 -8.14 20.23 -1.48
N PRO A 38 -9.00 19.48 -2.19
CA PRO A 38 -8.57 18.45 -3.15
C PRO A 38 -7.60 18.95 -4.22
N ARG A 39 -7.86 20.14 -4.77
CA ARG A 39 -7.00 20.76 -5.78
C ARG A 39 -5.62 21.06 -5.22
N ASP A 40 -5.56 21.64 -4.02
CA ASP A 40 -4.30 22.01 -3.39
C ASP A 40 -3.48 20.75 -3.06
N ALA A 41 -4.14 19.69 -2.56
CA ALA A 41 -3.50 18.39 -2.31
C ALA A 41 -2.93 17.75 -3.60
N ALA A 42 -3.69 17.77 -4.70
CA ALA A 42 -3.19 17.27 -5.99
C ALA A 42 -1.99 18.08 -6.51
N LEU A 43 -2.03 19.41 -6.39
CA LEU A 43 -0.93 20.28 -6.79
C LEU A 43 0.32 20.09 -5.93
N GLN A 44 0.17 19.82 -4.63
CA GLN A 44 1.29 19.49 -3.74
C GLN A 44 1.97 18.18 -4.16
N GLY A 45 1.19 17.13 -4.45
CA GLY A 45 1.73 15.86 -4.97
C GLY A 45 2.47 16.04 -6.30
N LEU A 46 1.88 16.79 -7.24
CA LEU A 46 2.50 17.10 -8.53
C LEU A 46 3.78 17.93 -8.38
N ALA A 47 3.82 18.88 -7.44
CA ALA A 47 5.02 19.64 -7.14
C ALA A 47 6.15 18.73 -6.64
N LYS A 48 5.84 17.78 -5.74
CA LYS A 48 6.81 16.77 -5.27
C LYS A 48 7.35 15.94 -6.44
N MET A 49 6.48 15.37 -7.26
CA MET A 49 6.87 14.57 -8.43
C MET A 49 7.79 15.34 -9.38
N ARG A 50 7.44 16.61 -9.69
CA ARG A 50 8.28 17.48 -10.53
C ARG A 50 9.63 17.79 -9.90
N PHE A 51 9.67 17.97 -8.59
CA PHE A 51 10.91 18.20 -7.86
C PHE A 51 11.84 16.98 -7.95
N LEU A 52 11.33 15.76 -7.71
CA LEU A 52 12.11 14.53 -7.80
C LEU A 52 12.59 14.25 -9.23
N LEU A 53 11.76 14.51 -10.25
CA LEU A 53 12.18 14.49 -11.66
C LEU A 53 13.32 15.48 -11.93
N GLY A 54 13.26 16.68 -11.35
CA GLY A 54 14.32 17.69 -11.45
C GLY A 54 15.63 17.28 -10.79
N LEU A 55 15.59 16.37 -9.80
CA LEU A 55 16.76 15.74 -9.20
C LEU A 55 17.28 14.53 -9.99
N GLY A 56 16.63 14.15 -11.10
CA GLY A 56 17.01 13.02 -11.94
C GLY A 56 16.44 11.67 -11.50
N LEU A 57 15.54 11.65 -10.50
CA LEU A 57 14.83 10.43 -10.09
C LEU A 57 13.72 10.12 -11.10
N ARG A 58 13.48 8.83 -11.34
CA ARG A 58 12.45 8.39 -12.30
C ARG A 58 11.07 8.38 -11.63
N GLN A 59 10.08 8.87 -12.36
CA GLN A 59 8.72 9.03 -11.86
C GLN A 59 7.70 8.45 -12.85
N GLY A 60 6.79 7.64 -12.35
CA GLY A 60 5.51 7.25 -12.92
C GLY A 60 4.35 7.79 -12.09
N LEU A 61 3.13 7.61 -12.61
CA LEU A 61 1.90 8.13 -12.01
C LEU A 61 0.80 7.06 -12.05
N LEU A 62 0.10 6.87 -10.94
CA LEU A 62 -1.16 6.14 -10.86
C LEU A 62 -2.32 7.13 -10.74
N LEU A 63 -3.40 6.86 -11.46
CA LEU A 63 -4.58 7.73 -11.52
C LEU A 63 -5.47 7.52 -10.30
N PRO A 64 -6.25 8.54 -9.89
CA PRO A 64 -7.27 8.37 -8.87
C PRO A 64 -8.34 7.40 -9.35
N HIS A 65 -8.98 6.71 -8.40
CA HIS A 65 -10.07 5.79 -8.69
C HIS A 65 -11.42 6.52 -8.83
N GLU A 66 -12.40 5.84 -9.43
CA GLU A 66 -13.80 6.29 -9.45
C GLU A 66 -14.32 6.47 -8.02
N ARG A 67 -14.77 7.68 -7.70
CA ARG A 67 -15.34 8.05 -6.40
C ARG A 67 -16.48 9.08 -6.61
N PRO A 68 -17.64 8.96 -5.94
CA PRO A 68 -18.08 7.85 -5.07
C PRO A 68 -18.11 6.50 -5.80
N HIS A 69 -17.74 5.42 -5.13
CA HIS A 69 -17.65 4.09 -5.74
C HIS A 69 -19.04 3.44 -5.88
N MET A 70 -19.70 3.71 -7.01
CA MET A 70 -21.06 3.27 -7.30
C MET A 70 -21.24 1.74 -7.29
N PRO A 71 -20.28 0.92 -7.75
CA PRO A 71 -20.42 -0.54 -7.68
C PRO A 71 -20.64 -1.05 -6.27
N THR A 72 -19.98 -0.48 -5.26
CA THR A 72 -20.19 -0.87 -3.85
C THR A 72 -21.59 -0.51 -3.37
N LEU A 73 -22.08 0.70 -3.70
CA LEU A 73 -23.43 1.10 -3.30
C LEU A 73 -24.48 0.18 -3.93
N ARG A 74 -24.34 -0.15 -5.21
CA ARG A 74 -25.25 -1.08 -5.89
C ARG A 74 -25.19 -2.50 -5.29
N ALA A 75 -23.99 -2.99 -4.95
CA ALA A 75 -23.83 -4.28 -4.28
C ALA A 75 -24.47 -4.33 -2.89
N LEU A 76 -24.58 -3.17 -2.20
CA LEU A 76 -25.28 -3.03 -0.93
C LEU A 76 -26.80 -2.84 -1.09
N GLY A 77 -27.34 -2.93 -2.31
CA GLY A 77 -28.77 -2.87 -2.59
C GLY A 77 -29.33 -1.48 -2.87
N PHE A 78 -28.48 -0.45 -3.07
CA PHE A 78 -28.97 0.86 -3.51
C PHE A 78 -29.32 0.86 -5.00
N GLU A 79 -30.58 1.12 -5.31
CA GLU A 79 -31.12 1.12 -6.68
C GLU A 79 -31.51 2.53 -7.16
N GLY A 80 -31.52 2.73 -8.47
CA GLY A 80 -31.87 4.00 -9.13
C GLY A 80 -30.71 4.64 -9.91
N THR A 81 -30.88 5.93 -10.21
CA THR A 81 -29.84 6.76 -10.85
C THR A 81 -28.71 7.04 -9.86
N ASP A 82 -27.49 7.25 -10.36
CA ASP A 82 -26.33 7.51 -9.48
C ASP A 82 -26.56 8.71 -8.55
N ALA A 83 -27.11 9.80 -9.07
CA ALA A 83 -27.47 10.97 -8.28
C ALA A 83 -28.50 10.64 -7.19
N GLY A 84 -29.54 9.86 -7.51
CA GLY A 84 -30.56 9.45 -6.54
C GLY A 84 -30.02 8.51 -5.45
N ILE A 85 -29.09 7.63 -5.82
CA ILE A 85 -28.37 6.77 -4.87
C ILE A 85 -27.51 7.62 -3.93
N ILE A 86 -26.69 8.53 -4.46
CA ILE A 86 -25.83 9.42 -3.67
C ILE A 86 -26.66 10.24 -2.69
N ASP A 87 -27.75 10.88 -3.16
CA ASP A 87 -28.66 11.67 -2.32
C ASP A 87 -29.29 10.85 -1.19
N ARG A 88 -29.63 9.58 -1.47
CA ARG A 88 -30.20 8.67 -0.47
C ARG A 88 -29.15 8.29 0.57
N VAL A 89 -27.97 7.85 0.13
CA VAL A 89 -26.88 7.42 1.03
C VAL A 89 -26.39 8.60 1.89
N ALA A 90 -26.35 9.81 1.34
CA ALA A 90 -26.00 11.02 2.09
C ALA A 90 -26.93 11.25 3.30
N LYS A 91 -28.22 10.93 3.17
CA LYS A 91 -29.24 11.11 4.22
C LYS A 91 -29.29 9.93 5.19
N GLU A 92 -29.22 8.71 4.65
CA GLU A 92 -29.44 7.47 5.41
C GLU A 92 -28.16 6.92 6.05
N ALA A 93 -27.01 7.06 5.38
CA ALA A 93 -25.75 6.47 5.79
C ALA A 93 -24.53 7.34 5.38
N PRO A 94 -24.39 8.58 5.91
CA PRO A 94 -23.32 9.50 5.53
C PRO A 94 -21.91 8.94 5.77
N GLY A 95 -21.72 8.08 6.77
CA GLY A 95 -20.45 7.39 7.00
C GLY A 95 -20.09 6.41 5.87
N LEU A 96 -21.08 5.74 5.27
CA LEU A 96 -20.87 4.90 4.09
C LEU A 96 -20.51 5.75 2.88
N LEU A 97 -21.19 6.89 2.67
CA LEU A 97 -20.86 7.81 1.58
C LEU A 97 -19.39 8.28 1.69
N SER A 98 -18.96 8.66 2.89
CA SER A 98 -17.56 9.00 3.19
C SER A 98 -16.61 7.86 2.80
N ALA A 99 -16.90 6.63 3.25
CA ALA A 99 -16.08 5.46 2.94
C ALA A 99 -15.95 5.17 1.44
N VAL A 100 -17.06 5.21 0.68
CA VAL A 100 -17.01 4.96 -0.77
C VAL A 100 -16.51 6.15 -1.58
N SER A 101 -16.31 7.32 -0.96
CA SER A 101 -15.82 8.54 -1.61
C SER A 101 -14.37 8.88 -1.24
N SER A 102 -13.71 8.07 -0.41
CA SER A 102 -12.33 8.32 0.02
C SER A 102 -11.36 8.34 -1.16
N ALA A 103 -10.47 9.34 -1.21
CA ALA A 103 -9.37 9.43 -2.17
C ALA A 103 -8.14 8.61 -1.75
N SER A 104 -8.31 7.59 -0.91
CA SER A 104 -7.23 6.82 -0.27
C SER A 104 -6.31 6.08 -1.24
N ALA A 105 -6.76 5.81 -2.47
CA ALA A 105 -5.93 5.23 -3.54
C ALA A 105 -4.71 6.10 -3.90
N MET A 106 -4.67 7.38 -3.47
CA MET A 106 -3.48 8.22 -3.63
C MET A 106 -2.25 7.71 -2.87
N TRP A 107 -2.45 6.91 -1.82
CA TRP A 107 -1.36 6.29 -1.06
C TRP A 107 -0.89 5.00 -1.74
N THR A 108 -0.03 5.18 -2.75
CA THR A 108 0.42 4.10 -3.65
C THR A 108 1.44 3.16 -3.03
N ALA A 109 2.04 3.50 -1.88
CA ALA A 109 2.79 2.55 -1.06
C ALA A 109 1.95 1.31 -0.70
N ASN A 110 0.62 1.45 -0.62
CA ASN A 110 -0.27 0.34 -0.36
C ASN A 110 -0.92 -0.25 -1.61
N ALA A 111 -0.55 0.20 -2.82
CA ALA A 111 -1.21 -0.26 -4.03
C ALA A 111 -0.90 -1.73 -4.32
N ALA A 112 0.36 -2.14 -4.12
CA ALA A 112 0.83 -3.50 -4.35
C ALA A 112 2.11 -3.79 -3.59
N THR A 113 2.42 -5.08 -3.51
CA THR A 113 3.80 -5.57 -3.31
C THR A 113 4.44 -5.79 -4.67
N VAL A 114 5.71 -5.38 -4.82
CA VAL A 114 6.48 -5.51 -6.07
C VAL A 114 7.76 -6.28 -5.81
N THR A 115 8.03 -7.29 -6.63
CA THR A 115 9.31 -8.03 -6.65
C THR A 115 9.97 -7.82 -8.00
N PRO A 116 11.16 -7.20 -8.06
CA PRO A 116 11.89 -7.01 -9.31
C PRO A 116 12.32 -8.33 -9.96
N SER A 117 12.56 -8.29 -11.27
CA SER A 117 12.96 -9.46 -12.06
C SER A 117 14.21 -10.19 -11.60
N PHE A 118 15.16 -9.47 -11.01
CA PHE A 118 16.42 -10.07 -10.54
C PHE A 118 16.30 -10.73 -9.16
N ASP A 119 15.15 -10.62 -8.49
CA ASP A 119 14.88 -11.30 -7.22
C ASP A 119 13.76 -12.35 -7.35
N SER A 120 13.17 -12.53 -8.54
CA SER A 120 12.13 -13.52 -8.82
C SER A 120 12.69 -14.73 -9.56
N ALA A 121 12.13 -15.90 -9.29
CA ALA A 121 12.59 -17.17 -9.86
C ALA A 121 12.44 -17.26 -11.40
N ASP A 122 11.52 -16.50 -11.99
CA ASP A 122 11.22 -16.56 -13.43
C ASP A 122 11.79 -15.37 -14.24
N GLY A 123 12.51 -14.45 -13.59
CA GLY A 123 13.12 -13.31 -14.26
C GLY A 123 12.15 -12.19 -14.66
N ARG A 124 10.90 -12.19 -14.18
CA ARG A 124 9.92 -11.12 -14.42
C ARG A 124 9.71 -10.25 -13.19
N THR A 125 9.25 -9.02 -13.39
CA THR A 125 8.81 -8.17 -12.27
C THR A 125 7.39 -8.57 -11.87
N HIS A 126 7.19 -9.01 -10.63
CA HIS A 126 5.90 -9.42 -10.11
C HIS A 126 5.22 -8.26 -9.37
N LEU A 127 3.93 -8.07 -9.61
CA LEU A 127 3.10 -7.09 -8.91
C LEU A 127 1.81 -7.76 -8.46
N THR A 128 1.52 -7.71 -7.15
CA THR A 128 0.25 -8.18 -6.59
C THR A 128 -0.45 -7.02 -5.91
N PRO A 129 -1.62 -6.55 -6.39
CA PRO A 129 -2.40 -5.54 -5.71
C PRO A 129 -2.75 -5.95 -4.28
N ALA A 130 -2.62 -5.02 -3.34
CA ALA A 130 -2.96 -5.29 -1.95
C ALA A 130 -4.48 -5.32 -1.78
N ASN A 131 -5.00 -6.23 -0.95
CA ASN A 131 -6.44 -6.36 -0.75
C ASN A 131 -7.03 -5.33 0.21
N LEU A 132 -6.21 -4.74 1.09
CA LEU A 132 -6.55 -3.64 1.99
C LEU A 132 -7.82 -3.87 2.83
N VAL A 133 -8.04 -5.12 3.19
CA VAL A 133 -9.28 -5.62 3.85
C VAL A 133 -9.49 -5.06 5.24
N ALA A 134 -8.46 -4.48 5.86
CA ALA A 134 -8.56 -3.90 7.18
C ALA A 134 -9.56 -2.72 7.25
N HIS A 135 -9.78 -2.04 6.12
CA HIS A 135 -10.71 -0.90 6.05
C HIS A 135 -11.56 -0.92 4.79
N LEU A 136 -12.89 -0.79 4.95
CA LEU A 136 -13.85 -0.78 3.83
C LEU A 136 -13.50 0.23 2.73
N HIS A 137 -13.11 1.45 3.11
CA HIS A 137 -12.82 2.51 2.14
C HIS A 137 -11.57 2.22 1.28
N ARG A 138 -10.72 1.29 1.75
CA ARG A 138 -9.52 0.85 1.05
C ARG A 138 -9.69 -0.50 0.36
N SER A 139 -10.49 -1.41 0.90
CA SER A 139 -10.71 -2.73 0.29
C SER A 139 -11.37 -2.67 -1.08
N ILE A 140 -12.03 -1.54 -1.39
CA ILE A 140 -12.59 -1.24 -2.72
C ILE A 140 -11.56 -0.68 -3.72
N GLU A 141 -10.27 -0.62 -3.37
CA GLU A 141 -9.21 -0.12 -4.26
C GLU A 141 -8.66 -1.23 -5.18
N ALA A 142 -8.54 -2.47 -4.68
CA ALA A 142 -7.77 -3.54 -5.32
C ALA A 142 -8.16 -3.80 -6.79
N ALA A 143 -9.45 -3.81 -7.11
CA ALA A 143 -9.93 -4.04 -8.48
C ALA A 143 -9.53 -2.90 -9.44
N GLY A 144 -9.62 -1.64 -8.99
CA GLY A 144 -9.20 -0.47 -9.77
C GLY A 144 -7.68 -0.45 -9.97
N THR A 145 -6.93 -0.76 -8.92
CA THR A 145 -5.46 -0.87 -8.98
C THR A 145 -5.02 -1.95 -9.97
N LEU A 146 -5.64 -3.14 -9.91
CA LEU A 146 -5.38 -4.24 -10.84
C LEU A 146 -5.62 -3.83 -12.30
N ALA A 147 -6.72 -3.13 -12.57
CA ALA A 147 -7.03 -2.64 -13.91
C ALA A 147 -5.95 -1.67 -14.42
N GLN A 148 -5.47 -0.75 -13.57
CA GLN A 148 -4.38 0.15 -13.92
C GLN A 148 -3.07 -0.60 -14.20
N PHE A 149 -2.70 -1.58 -13.37
CA PHE A 149 -1.47 -2.35 -13.57
C PHE A 149 -1.51 -3.20 -14.84
N ARG A 150 -2.65 -3.79 -15.18
CA ARG A 150 -2.79 -4.53 -16.45
C ARG A 150 -2.58 -3.65 -17.68
N VAL A 151 -2.80 -2.34 -17.57
CA VAL A 151 -2.50 -1.36 -18.62
C VAL A 151 -1.04 -0.90 -18.56
N ALA A 152 -0.57 -0.50 -17.37
CA ALA A 152 0.77 0.08 -17.20
C ALA A 152 1.92 -0.94 -17.37
N PHE A 153 1.67 -2.19 -16.99
CA PHE A 153 2.65 -3.29 -16.98
C PHE A 153 2.14 -4.45 -17.85
N SER A 154 1.73 -4.14 -19.08
CA SER A 154 1.04 -5.07 -19.97
C SER A 154 1.95 -6.10 -20.67
N ASP A 155 3.27 -5.83 -20.71
CA ASP A 155 4.25 -6.70 -21.35
C ASP A 155 4.52 -7.94 -20.49
N ARG A 156 3.99 -9.09 -20.93
CA ARG A 156 4.01 -10.34 -20.15
C ARG A 156 5.37 -11.03 -20.13
N ASP A 157 6.27 -10.64 -21.01
CA ASP A 157 7.65 -11.13 -21.04
C ASP A 157 8.49 -10.45 -19.95
N HIS A 158 8.01 -9.32 -19.40
CA HIS A 158 8.70 -8.55 -18.37
C HIS A 158 7.93 -8.43 -17.06
N PHE A 159 6.59 -8.53 -17.10
CA PHE A 159 5.74 -8.31 -15.95
C PHE A 159 4.77 -9.47 -15.70
N ALA A 160 4.61 -9.83 -14.43
CA ALA A 160 3.58 -10.73 -13.94
C ALA A 160 2.66 -9.96 -12.98
N VAL A 161 1.49 -9.53 -13.47
CA VAL A 161 0.47 -8.85 -12.67
C VAL A 161 -0.54 -9.89 -12.16
N HIS A 162 -0.55 -10.11 -10.85
CA HIS A 162 -1.40 -11.09 -10.17
C HIS A 162 -2.72 -10.48 -9.72
N ASP A 163 -3.70 -11.33 -9.40
CA ASP A 163 -4.90 -10.91 -8.68
C ASP A 163 -4.56 -10.68 -7.20
N PRO A 164 -5.28 -9.79 -6.48
CA PRO A 164 -5.09 -9.59 -5.05
C PRO A 164 -5.36 -10.87 -4.26
N LEU A 165 -4.71 -11.02 -3.10
CA LEU A 165 -5.00 -12.10 -2.16
C LEU A 165 -6.47 -12.09 -1.71
N PRO A 166 -7.03 -13.25 -1.28
CA PRO A 166 -8.41 -13.34 -0.82
C PRO A 166 -8.77 -12.24 0.18
N ALA A 167 -9.95 -11.63 0.03
CA ALA A 167 -10.36 -10.48 0.81
C ALA A 167 -10.81 -10.86 2.25
N THR A 168 -9.91 -11.43 3.04
CA THR A 168 -10.15 -11.81 4.45
C THR A 168 -9.00 -11.32 5.32
N THR A 169 -9.26 -11.06 6.60
CA THR A 169 -8.23 -10.57 7.54
C THR A 169 -7.09 -11.57 7.77
N GLN A 170 -7.31 -12.86 7.52
CA GLN A 170 -6.25 -13.89 7.54
C GLN A 170 -5.22 -13.67 6.42
N PHE A 171 -5.65 -13.07 5.31
CA PHE A 171 -4.81 -12.63 4.20
C PHE A 171 -4.70 -11.10 4.15
N GLY A 172 -4.81 -10.41 5.29
CA GLY A 172 -4.70 -8.95 5.34
C GLY A 172 -3.38 -8.48 4.73
N ASP A 173 -3.47 -7.72 3.64
CA ASP A 173 -2.32 -7.22 2.88
C ASP A 173 -2.45 -5.73 2.62
N GLU A 174 -1.42 -4.99 2.99
CA GLU A 174 -1.30 -3.55 2.83
C GLU A 174 -0.13 -3.16 1.91
N GLY A 175 0.42 -4.11 1.15
CA GLY A 175 1.34 -3.87 0.04
C GLY A 175 2.73 -3.39 0.47
N ALA A 176 3.36 -2.59 -0.39
CA ALA A 176 4.73 -2.10 -0.24
C ALA A 176 4.98 -1.26 1.03
N ALA A 177 3.95 -0.74 1.69
CA ALA A 177 4.11 -0.07 2.99
C ALA A 177 4.65 -1.00 4.09
N ASN A 178 4.56 -2.32 3.88
CA ASN A 178 5.12 -3.36 4.75
C ASN A 178 6.19 -4.22 4.06
N HIS A 179 6.69 -3.78 2.90
CA HIS A 179 7.76 -4.44 2.18
C HIS A 179 8.90 -3.47 1.89
N SER A 180 10.12 -3.97 1.97
CA SER A 180 11.32 -3.24 1.61
C SER A 180 12.25 -4.16 0.86
N ARG A 181 13.24 -3.60 0.19
CA ARG A 181 14.23 -4.36 -0.55
C ARG A 181 15.61 -3.85 -0.20
N LEU A 182 16.51 -4.76 0.19
CA LEU A 182 17.90 -4.43 0.44
C LEU A 182 18.83 -5.10 -0.56
N THR A 183 19.90 -4.42 -0.94
CA THR A 183 20.99 -4.99 -1.76
C THR A 183 22.30 -4.28 -1.44
N ALA A 184 23.39 -5.04 -1.36
CA ALA A 184 24.74 -4.48 -1.16
C ALA A 184 25.26 -3.74 -2.40
N GLY A 185 24.60 -3.90 -3.55
CA GLY A 185 25.02 -3.36 -4.83
C GLY A 185 24.16 -2.19 -5.32
N LEU A 186 24.02 -2.10 -6.64
CA LEU A 186 23.09 -1.21 -7.31
C LEU A 186 21.70 -1.83 -7.35
N HIS A 187 20.67 -1.05 -7.67
CA HIS A 187 19.29 -1.54 -7.71
C HIS A 187 19.07 -2.75 -8.62
N GLY A 188 19.91 -2.94 -9.64
CA GLY A 188 19.82 -4.09 -10.55
C GLY A 188 20.56 -5.35 -10.11
N ASP A 189 21.27 -5.30 -8.99
CA ASP A 189 21.95 -6.45 -8.41
C ASP A 189 20.99 -7.23 -7.52
N PRO A 190 21.15 -8.56 -7.37
CA PRO A 190 20.30 -9.36 -6.50
C PRO A 190 20.20 -8.79 -5.09
N GLY A 191 19.00 -8.84 -4.52
CA GLY A 191 18.69 -8.31 -3.21
C GLY A 191 17.94 -9.30 -2.34
N VAL A 192 17.49 -8.79 -1.20
CA VAL A 192 16.69 -9.50 -0.21
C VAL A 192 15.36 -8.78 -0.09
N GLY A 193 14.26 -9.51 -0.28
CA GLY A 193 12.93 -9.03 0.03
C GLY A 193 12.71 -9.03 1.53
N PHE A 194 12.38 -7.87 2.09
CA PHE A 194 12.12 -7.71 3.52
C PHE A 194 10.63 -7.49 3.74
N PHE A 195 9.97 -8.45 4.39
CA PHE A 195 8.54 -8.46 4.60
C PHE A 195 8.21 -8.31 6.09
N VAL A 196 7.53 -7.23 6.43
CA VAL A 196 7.11 -6.96 7.81
C VAL A 196 5.64 -7.30 7.95
N HIS A 197 5.24 -7.95 9.03
CA HIS A 197 3.83 -8.19 9.34
C HIS A 197 3.52 -7.77 10.78
N GLY A 198 2.25 -7.59 11.10
CA GLY A 198 1.85 -7.23 12.45
C GLY A 198 1.95 -8.42 13.43
N PRO A 199 1.89 -8.15 14.74
CA PRO A 199 1.82 -9.19 15.76
C PRO A 199 0.53 -10.00 15.65
N ALA A 200 0.59 -11.28 16.04
CA ALA A 200 -0.53 -12.22 15.95
C ALA A 200 -1.71 -11.83 16.85
N THR A 201 -1.45 -11.16 17.97
CA THR A 201 -2.49 -10.61 18.86
C THR A 201 -2.52 -9.10 18.74
N SER A 202 -3.66 -8.56 18.33
CA SER A 202 -3.85 -7.11 18.27
C SER A 202 -3.90 -6.50 19.67
N GLY A 203 -3.32 -5.31 19.81
CA GLY A 203 -3.40 -4.51 21.03
C GLY A 203 -4.48 -3.42 20.94
N ALA A 204 -4.11 -2.20 21.30
CA ALA A 204 -4.97 -1.02 21.19
C ALA A 204 -5.41 -0.77 19.74
N PHE A 205 -4.50 -1.03 18.79
CA PHE A 205 -4.75 -0.91 17.36
C PHE A 205 -4.60 -2.26 16.63
N PRO A 206 -5.33 -2.46 15.51
CA PRO A 206 -5.30 -3.72 14.78
C PRO A 206 -4.04 -3.86 13.94
N SER A 207 -3.50 -5.08 13.90
CA SER A 207 -2.54 -5.50 12.87
C SER A 207 -3.24 -5.61 11.52
N ARG A 208 -2.78 -4.87 10.50
CA ARG A 208 -3.39 -4.90 9.17
C ARG A 208 -2.73 -5.90 8.23
N GLN A 209 -1.42 -6.08 8.37
CA GLN A 209 -0.64 -7.05 7.60
C GLN A 209 -0.58 -8.39 8.33
N ALA A 210 -1.03 -9.46 7.67
CA ALA A 210 -0.96 -10.82 8.18
C ALA A 210 0.34 -11.49 7.74
N ALA A 211 0.97 -12.27 8.64
CA ALA A 211 2.14 -13.08 8.30
C ALA A 211 1.86 -14.02 7.12
N LEU A 212 0.66 -14.63 7.10
CA LEU A 212 0.22 -15.51 6.02
C LEU A 212 0.17 -14.78 4.67
N ALA A 213 -0.26 -13.51 4.63
CA ALA A 213 -0.24 -12.72 3.41
C ALA A 213 1.19 -12.49 2.92
N SER A 214 2.08 -12.02 3.82
CA SER A 214 3.49 -11.75 3.49
C SER A 214 4.23 -12.99 2.97
N HIS A 215 4.06 -14.16 3.60
CA HIS A 215 4.65 -15.41 3.10
C HIS A 215 4.03 -15.87 1.78
N THR A 216 2.72 -15.70 1.60
CA THR A 216 2.04 -16.07 0.34
C THR A 216 2.55 -15.22 -0.82
N LEU A 217 2.76 -13.91 -0.61
CA LEU A 217 3.30 -13.02 -1.63
C LEU A 217 4.74 -13.40 -2.01
N ALA A 218 5.62 -13.59 -1.02
CA ALA A 218 7.00 -14.00 -1.28
C ALA A 218 7.07 -15.29 -2.11
N SER A 219 6.26 -16.29 -1.76
CA SER A 219 6.15 -17.55 -2.50
C SER A 219 5.57 -17.36 -3.90
N THR A 220 4.48 -16.60 -4.05
CA THR A 220 3.81 -16.34 -5.35
C THR A 220 4.71 -15.57 -6.31
N HIS A 221 5.54 -14.68 -5.78
CA HIS A 221 6.52 -13.92 -6.56
C HIS A 221 7.80 -14.72 -6.86
N GLY A 222 7.96 -15.90 -6.26
CA GLY A 222 9.19 -16.68 -6.36
C GLY A 222 10.40 -15.91 -5.84
N VAL A 223 10.25 -15.17 -4.74
CA VAL A 223 11.32 -14.38 -4.13
C VAL A 223 12.45 -15.32 -3.70
N ASP A 224 13.66 -15.10 -4.25
CA ASP A 224 14.83 -15.95 -4.00
C ASP A 224 15.29 -15.87 -2.53
N ARG A 225 15.45 -14.65 -2.02
CA ARG A 225 15.87 -14.39 -0.63
C ARG A 225 14.87 -13.49 0.07
N ALA A 226 14.27 -13.99 1.14
CA ALA A 226 13.29 -13.27 1.92
C ALA A 226 13.61 -13.31 3.41
N VAL A 227 13.53 -12.14 4.06
CA VAL A 227 13.54 -12.00 5.52
C VAL A 227 12.17 -11.53 5.96
N HIS A 228 11.63 -12.17 7.00
CA HIS A 228 10.34 -11.84 7.59
C HIS A 228 10.53 -11.30 9.00
N ALA A 229 9.81 -10.25 9.35
CA ALA A 229 9.84 -9.67 10.69
C ALA A 229 8.44 -9.38 11.22
N THR A 230 8.27 -9.55 12.52
CA THR A 230 7.10 -9.05 13.24
C THR A 230 7.35 -7.62 13.70
N GLN A 231 6.46 -6.71 13.31
CA GLN A 231 6.45 -5.35 13.82
C GLN A 231 6.16 -5.33 15.33
N SER A 232 6.86 -4.48 16.06
CA SER A 232 6.67 -4.32 17.49
C SER A 232 5.23 -3.96 17.83
N ARG A 233 4.64 -4.70 18.78
CA ARG A 233 3.32 -4.37 19.30
C ARG A 233 3.27 -2.98 19.94
N THR A 234 4.34 -2.56 20.61
CA THR A 234 4.46 -1.22 21.19
C THR A 234 4.35 -0.15 20.11
N ALA A 235 5.02 -0.34 18.97
CA ALA A 235 4.93 0.57 17.84
C ALA A 235 3.51 0.61 17.25
N VAL A 236 2.91 -0.56 17.01
CA VAL A 236 1.53 -0.65 16.47
C VAL A 236 0.54 0.07 17.40
N ASP A 237 0.64 -0.16 18.71
CA ASP A 237 -0.21 0.47 19.72
C ASP A 237 0.04 1.99 19.85
N ALA A 238 1.22 2.48 19.45
CA ALA A 238 1.53 3.90 19.34
C ALA A 238 1.04 4.55 18.03
N GLY A 239 0.41 3.78 17.14
CA GLY A 239 -0.14 4.28 15.87
C GLY A 239 0.74 4.02 14.64
N VAL A 240 1.74 3.16 14.75
CA VAL A 240 2.53 2.66 13.60
C VAL A 240 1.73 1.58 12.90
N PHE A 241 0.84 1.99 12.00
CA PHE A 241 -0.09 1.07 11.33
C PHE A 241 0.52 0.35 10.10
N HIS A 242 1.70 0.78 9.64
CA HIS A 242 2.51 0.21 8.56
C HIS A 242 4.00 0.36 8.90
N ASN A 243 4.86 -0.47 8.30
CA ASN A 243 6.31 -0.40 8.50
C ASN A 243 6.93 0.92 8.02
N ASP A 244 6.44 1.48 6.91
CA ASP A 244 6.91 2.74 6.34
C ASP A 244 6.70 3.99 7.23
N VAL A 245 5.98 3.84 8.35
CA VAL A 245 5.84 4.88 9.40
C VAL A 245 7.04 4.88 10.37
N ILE A 246 7.77 3.77 10.47
CA ILE A 246 8.83 3.57 11.49
C ILE A 246 10.18 3.11 10.91
N ALA A 247 10.20 2.64 9.67
CA ALA A 247 11.41 2.18 8.99
C ALA A 247 11.34 2.41 7.48
N VAL A 248 12.49 2.63 6.84
CA VAL A 248 12.63 2.74 5.38
C VAL A 248 13.98 2.18 4.95
N ALA A 249 14.03 1.52 3.80
CA ALA A 249 15.27 1.01 3.24
C ALA A 249 15.54 1.57 1.84
N ASP A 250 16.82 1.77 1.52
CA ASP A 250 17.33 2.02 0.17
C ASP A 250 18.68 1.32 0.04
N ARG A 251 18.82 0.43 -0.95
CA ARG A 251 20.05 -0.35 -1.19
C ARG A 251 20.54 -1.06 0.08
N ASP A 252 21.70 -0.71 0.61
CA ASP A 252 22.32 -1.34 1.79
C ASP A 252 21.98 -0.61 3.10
N LEU A 253 21.17 0.44 3.03
CA LEU A 253 20.75 1.23 4.17
C LEU A 253 19.35 0.82 4.65
N LEU A 254 19.24 0.51 5.94
CA LEU A 254 17.98 0.45 6.68
C LEU A 254 17.97 1.56 7.73
N LEU A 255 17.13 2.58 7.53
CA LEU A 255 16.84 3.58 8.56
C LEU A 255 15.64 3.09 9.37
N VAL A 256 15.84 2.82 10.66
CA VAL A 256 14.86 2.14 11.51
C VAL A 256 14.88 2.67 12.94
N HIS A 257 13.71 2.78 13.55
CA HIS A 257 13.56 3.09 14.98
C HIS A 257 13.89 1.88 15.85
N GLU A 258 14.47 2.08 17.03
CA GLU A 258 14.85 0.98 17.94
C GLU A 258 13.67 0.06 18.34
N ASP A 259 12.47 0.65 18.47
CA ASP A 259 11.23 -0.07 18.76
C ASP A 259 10.49 -0.62 17.51
N ALA A 260 11.09 -0.67 16.32
CA ALA A 260 10.37 -1.04 15.10
C ALA A 260 9.88 -2.51 15.07
N TYR A 261 10.68 -3.43 15.60
CA TYR A 261 10.45 -4.88 15.49
C TYR A 261 10.44 -5.54 16.87
N GLU A 262 9.80 -6.71 16.98
CA GLU A 262 9.81 -7.49 18.23
C GLU A 262 11.23 -7.92 18.62
N ASP A 263 12.09 -8.21 17.64
CA ASP A 263 13.50 -8.54 17.82
C ASP A 263 14.36 -7.85 16.75
N LEU A 264 14.72 -6.58 16.98
CA LEU A 264 15.52 -5.80 16.05
C LEU A 264 16.90 -6.43 15.78
N PRO A 265 17.68 -6.89 16.78
CA PRO A 265 18.94 -7.58 16.54
C PRO A 265 18.79 -8.76 15.57
N ALA A 266 17.85 -9.67 15.81
CA ALA A 266 17.63 -10.83 14.93
C ALA A 266 17.26 -10.42 13.51
N VAL A 267 16.44 -9.38 13.34
CA VAL A 267 16.10 -8.83 12.01
C VAL A 267 17.33 -8.28 11.31
N THR A 268 18.15 -7.47 12.00
CA THR A 268 19.35 -6.88 11.38
C THR A 268 20.42 -7.92 11.05
N ASP A 269 20.56 -8.96 11.86
CA ASP A 269 21.50 -10.04 11.59
C ASP A 269 21.01 -10.90 10.41
N GLY A 270 19.71 -11.25 10.39
CA GLY A 270 19.11 -11.97 9.26
C GLY A 270 19.22 -11.23 7.93
N LEU A 271 19.12 -9.89 7.94
CA LEU A 271 19.34 -9.06 6.75
C LEU A 271 20.81 -8.96 6.32
N ARG A 272 21.77 -9.10 7.24
CA ARG A 272 23.21 -9.10 6.92
C ARG A 272 23.66 -10.45 6.37
N ASP A 273 23.07 -11.54 6.84
CA ASP A 273 23.42 -12.91 6.46
C ASP A 273 22.83 -13.32 5.10
N ALA A 274 21.72 -12.70 4.69
CA ALA A 274 21.00 -12.99 3.44
C ALA A 274 21.63 -12.31 2.22
#